data_AF-A0A1Y1Q4L0-F1
#
_entry.id   AF-A0A1Y1Q4L0-F1
#
_cell.length_a   1.000
_cell.length_b   1.000
_cell.length_c   1.000
_cell.angle_alpha   90.00
_cell.angle_beta   90.00
_cell.angle_gamma   90.00
#
_symmetry.space_group_name_H-M   'P 1'
#
loop_
_entity.id
_entity.type
_entity.pdbx_description
1 polymer ?
#
loop_
_entity_poly.entity_id
_entity_poly.type
_entity_poly.pdbx_seq_one_letter_code
_entity_poly.pdbx_strand_id
1 'polypeptide(L)'
;MLTVTQADIKNAGGFLSALTIKSAEYVRTVLDIGKKNKPNLQGREKYLQRIIVHRDPHIDEYFAELIFRACLPPTPNSMNLEFMELSIGSKDNDQTCRSLFPTAAVLGIGRTASGGAEALFIFDEHVEEGGKSRDSCSQVVVDKFLKHIPSSVHQVLGEINATDTYGNAHPQHLGQLIKILSEARFFVEKGRSSKEDTRRFLNPAWKRSLVSSCLCAVIYCLENSINLNSNPKEKENSLQNSLANYAQNSLHRGHSKFEETRRYISKRYGSGQEVVFKDAFLKDRSKTPILDNRGKTIPQRLILSRVCYALQQCWGESFAQVIMTHFWEVVFQGQIHFLVIQDELDHAFAQKGERFVTAIGSFERQILPPVQIVDRQQQMKKVPLWIVSFSPNAPDSIRANRAILNYIDYNHACGMVLLEDPFENTKALFCGNIPEDGWKKLVHLIRSKEEDCWYNPASDPNEVANFLLNGNKAHRYLPRSNIDVVVLAELVKKTFY
;
A
#
# COMPACT_ATOMS: atom_id res chain seq x y z
N MET A 1 19.55 10.63 19.30
CA MET A 1 18.87 11.13 18.09
C MET A 1 19.86 11.14 16.93
N LEU A 2 19.42 10.87 15.71
CA LEU A 2 20.23 11.00 14.50
C LEU A 2 20.23 12.46 14.03
N THR A 3 21.41 12.94 13.61
CA THR A 3 21.58 14.33 13.17
C THR A 3 21.65 14.40 11.65
N VAL A 4 20.90 15.34 11.07
CA VAL A 4 21.00 15.75 9.66
C VAL A 4 21.44 17.21 9.64
N THR A 5 22.65 17.47 9.17
CA THR A 5 23.24 18.81 9.13
C THR A 5 22.92 19.52 7.81
N GLN A 6 23.10 20.84 7.77
CA GLN A 6 23.01 21.60 6.51
C GLN A 6 24.03 21.14 5.47
N ALA A 7 25.20 20.67 5.91
CA ALA A 7 26.21 20.09 5.02
C ALA A 7 25.71 18.78 4.39
N ASP A 8 25.06 17.92 5.17
CA ASP A 8 24.45 16.68 4.64
C ASP A 8 23.40 17.00 3.59
N ILE A 9 22.53 17.98 3.86
CA ILE A 9 21.47 18.43 2.93
C ILE A 9 22.08 18.94 1.62
N LYS A 10 23.11 19.80 1.70
CA LYS A 10 23.79 20.35 0.54
C LYS A 10 24.48 19.26 -0.27
N ASN A 11 25.20 18.35 0.38
CA ASN A 11 25.98 17.30 -0.28
C ASN A 11 25.08 16.25 -0.94
N ALA A 12 23.92 15.96 -0.33
CA ALA A 12 22.94 15.03 -0.88
C ALA A 12 22.06 15.64 -1.99
N GLY A 13 22.18 16.95 -2.26
CA GLY A 13 21.35 17.65 -3.23
C GLY A 13 19.91 17.92 -2.75
N GLY A 14 19.65 17.82 -1.45
CA GLY A 14 18.34 18.09 -0.86
C GLY A 14 18.06 17.34 0.43
N PHE A 15 17.05 17.82 1.16
CA PHE A 15 16.68 17.30 2.49
C PHE A 15 16.29 15.81 2.46
N LEU A 16 15.47 15.42 1.49
CA LEU A 16 14.98 14.05 1.36
C LEU A 16 16.08 13.06 1.01
N SER A 17 16.98 13.46 0.10
CA SER A 17 18.16 12.68 -0.24
C SER A 17 19.05 12.49 0.98
N ALA A 18 19.25 13.54 1.78
CA ALA A 18 20.02 13.45 3.02
C ALA A 18 19.37 12.48 4.03
N LEU A 19 18.04 12.52 4.20
CA LEU A 19 17.32 11.56 5.04
C LEU A 19 17.50 10.11 4.56
N THR A 20 17.42 9.89 3.24
CA THR A 20 17.59 8.56 2.62
C THR A 20 19.00 8.03 2.84
N ILE A 21 20.04 8.87 2.69
CA ILE A 21 21.44 8.51 2.93
C ILE A 21 21.65 8.21 4.41
N LYS A 22 21.23 9.10 5.32
CA LYS A 22 21.39 8.93 6.77
C LYS A 22 20.68 7.70 7.30
N SER A 23 19.52 7.37 6.74
CA SER A 23 18.80 6.13 7.07
C SER A 23 19.63 4.89 6.72
N ALA A 24 20.22 4.83 5.52
CA ALA A 24 21.06 3.71 5.11
C ALA A 24 22.39 3.66 5.88
N GLU A 25 23.01 4.81 6.20
CA GLU A 25 24.23 4.88 7.03
C GLU A 25 23.99 4.32 8.43
N TYR A 26 22.87 4.68 9.06
CA TYR A 26 22.51 4.15 10.36
C TYR A 26 22.25 2.65 10.31
N VAL A 27 21.42 2.18 9.36
CA VAL A 27 21.13 0.75 9.20
C VAL A 27 22.39 -0.05 8.87
N ARG A 28 23.31 0.49 8.07
CA ARG A 28 24.63 -0.11 7.80
C ARG A 28 25.43 -0.34 9.08
N THR A 29 25.41 0.64 9.99
CA THR A 29 26.10 0.55 11.29
C THR A 29 25.48 -0.54 12.15
N VAL A 30 24.15 -0.61 12.21
CA VAL A 30 23.41 -1.65 12.94
C VAL A 30 23.72 -3.04 12.38
N LEU A 31 23.71 -3.20 11.05
CA LEU A 31 24.08 -4.44 10.36
C LEU A 31 25.55 -4.84 10.49
N ASP A 32 26.40 -3.98 11.07
CA ASP A 32 27.83 -4.21 11.28
C ASP A 32 28.56 -4.65 9.99
N ILE A 33 28.24 -3.97 8.88
CA ILE A 33 28.84 -4.20 7.57
C ILE A 33 30.34 -3.86 7.63
N GLY A 34 31.18 -4.80 7.20
CA GLY A 34 32.63 -4.74 7.24
C GLY A 34 33.24 -5.54 8.39
N LYS A 35 32.50 -5.78 9.48
CA LYS A 35 32.96 -6.61 10.61
C LYS A 35 32.29 -7.98 10.60
N LYS A 36 31.00 -8.05 10.96
CA LYS A 36 30.23 -9.32 11.02
C LYS A 36 29.67 -9.74 9.66
N ASN A 37 29.28 -8.76 8.85
CA ASN A 37 28.74 -9.00 7.52
C ASN A 37 29.69 -8.44 6.46
N LYS A 38 30.00 -9.24 5.44
CA LYS A 38 30.80 -8.83 4.28
C LYS A 38 30.05 -9.23 3.01
N PRO A 39 29.06 -8.44 2.57
CA PRO A 39 28.28 -8.71 1.38
C PRO A 39 29.19 -8.94 0.17
N ASN A 40 29.02 -10.07 -0.53
CA ASN A 40 29.78 -10.35 -1.75
C ASN A 40 29.01 -9.81 -2.96
N LEU A 41 29.38 -8.62 -3.42
CA LEU A 41 28.80 -7.95 -4.58
C LEU A 41 29.53 -8.28 -5.90
N GLN A 42 30.62 -9.07 -5.82
CA GLN A 42 31.45 -9.49 -6.97
C GLN A 42 31.99 -8.33 -7.82
N GLY A 43 32.12 -7.12 -7.24
CA GLY A 43 32.56 -5.93 -7.97
C GLY A 43 31.53 -5.42 -8.99
N ARG A 44 30.31 -5.97 -9.00
CA ARG A 44 29.21 -5.55 -9.90
C ARG A 44 28.62 -4.21 -9.47
N GLU A 45 28.73 -3.86 -8.20
CA GLU A 45 28.21 -2.62 -7.63
C GLU A 45 28.75 -1.35 -8.29
N LYS A 46 29.93 -1.40 -8.93
CA LYS A 46 30.49 -0.28 -9.69
C LYS A 46 29.70 0.08 -10.96
N TYR A 47 28.89 -0.86 -11.46
CA TYR A 47 28.02 -0.67 -12.62
C TYR A 47 26.58 -0.31 -12.23
N LEU A 48 26.28 -0.32 -10.93
CA LEU A 48 24.95 -0.04 -10.41
C LEU A 48 24.66 1.46 -10.53
N GLN A 49 23.61 1.81 -11.26
CA GLN A 49 23.19 3.20 -11.47
C GLN A 49 21.88 3.52 -10.75
N ARG A 50 21.03 2.50 -10.56
CA ARG A 50 19.66 2.69 -10.08
C ARG A 50 19.13 1.46 -9.36
N ILE A 51 18.08 1.70 -8.58
CA ILE A 51 17.26 0.70 -7.95
C ILE A 51 15.84 0.83 -8.51
N ILE A 52 15.30 -0.28 -9.01
CA ILE A 52 13.97 -0.35 -9.63
C ILE A 52 13.08 -1.24 -8.79
N VAL A 53 11.89 -0.75 -8.47
CA VAL A 53 10.79 -1.50 -7.86
C VAL A 53 9.57 -1.48 -8.79
N HIS A 54 8.57 -2.30 -8.52
CA HIS A 54 7.33 -2.18 -9.27
C HIS A 54 6.61 -0.87 -8.99
N ARG A 55 5.79 -0.41 -9.95
CA ARG A 55 4.87 0.70 -9.71
C ARG A 55 3.91 0.36 -8.57
N ASP A 56 3.68 1.33 -7.70
CA ASP A 56 2.93 1.20 -6.45
C ASP A 56 3.55 0.16 -5.49
N PRO A 57 4.82 0.37 -5.09
CA PRO A 57 5.59 -0.63 -4.36
C PRO A 57 5.04 -0.90 -2.95
N HIS A 58 5.24 -2.13 -2.50
CA HIS A 58 4.90 -2.60 -1.17
C HIS A 58 6.00 -2.31 -0.15
N ILE A 59 5.67 -2.47 1.14
CA ILE A 59 6.60 -2.13 2.23
C ILE A 59 7.85 -3.00 2.26
N ASP A 60 7.73 -4.26 1.82
CA ASP A 60 8.84 -5.20 1.77
C ASP A 60 9.86 -4.79 0.71
N GLU A 61 9.45 -4.28 -0.44
CA GLU A 61 10.37 -3.74 -1.45
C GLU A 61 11.12 -2.51 -0.95
N TYR A 62 10.44 -1.58 -0.26
CA TYR A 62 11.11 -0.44 0.37
C TYR A 62 12.11 -0.89 1.43
N PHE A 63 11.79 -1.92 2.19
CA PHE A 63 12.71 -2.44 3.19
C PHE A 63 13.88 -3.21 2.57
N ALA A 64 13.61 -4.00 1.53
CA ALA A 64 14.61 -4.67 0.71
C ALA A 64 15.60 -3.66 0.12
N GLU A 65 15.08 -2.54 -0.41
CA GLU A 65 15.86 -1.42 -0.93
C GLU A 65 16.76 -0.80 0.14
N LEU A 66 16.22 -0.52 1.33
CA LEU A 66 16.97 0.07 2.45
C LEU A 66 18.10 -0.85 2.91
N ILE A 67 17.82 -2.15 3.06
CA ILE A 67 18.81 -3.15 3.47
C ILE A 67 19.88 -3.33 2.39
N PHE A 68 19.49 -3.42 1.12
CA PHE A 68 20.42 -3.57 0.01
C PHE A 68 21.39 -2.39 -0.05
N ARG A 69 20.89 -1.16 0.09
CA ARG A 69 21.77 0.02 0.14
C ARG A 69 22.70 0.05 1.33
N ALA A 70 22.22 -0.35 2.50
CA ALA A 70 23.07 -0.46 3.68
C ALA A 70 24.25 -1.43 3.43
N CYS A 71 24.06 -2.44 2.58
CA CYS A 71 25.10 -3.40 2.18
C CYS A 71 26.11 -2.84 1.15
N LEU A 72 25.77 -1.80 0.39
CA LEU A 72 26.66 -1.23 -0.64
C LEU A 72 27.85 -0.49 -0.03
N PRO A 73 29.05 -0.50 -0.62
CA PRO A 73 30.16 0.35 -0.17
C PRO A 73 29.76 1.82 -0.19
N PRO A 74 30.12 2.65 0.82
CA PRO A 74 29.70 4.04 0.91
C PRO A 74 30.52 4.93 -0.04
N THR A 75 30.23 4.88 -1.34
CA THR A 75 30.87 5.68 -2.37
C THR A 75 29.90 6.76 -2.88
N PRO A 76 30.39 7.84 -3.51
CA PRO A 76 29.50 8.84 -4.11
C PRO A 76 28.49 8.25 -5.10
N ASN A 77 28.85 7.19 -5.81
CA ASN A 77 27.95 6.52 -6.76
C ASN A 77 26.84 5.73 -6.05
N SER A 78 27.16 4.95 -5.02
CA SER A 78 26.16 4.14 -4.31
C SER A 78 25.24 4.96 -3.40
N MET A 79 25.70 6.13 -2.93
CA MET A 79 24.88 7.07 -2.16
C MET A 79 23.85 7.80 -3.03
N ASN A 80 24.13 7.97 -4.33
CA ASN A 80 23.30 8.73 -5.27
C ASN A 80 22.56 7.84 -6.29
N LEU A 81 22.25 6.59 -5.90
CA LEU A 81 21.47 5.71 -6.77
C LEU A 81 20.06 6.26 -6.98
N GLU A 82 19.69 6.36 -8.25
CA GLU A 82 18.33 6.67 -8.67
C GLU A 82 17.37 5.60 -8.14
N PHE A 83 16.18 6.01 -7.71
CA PHE A 83 15.12 5.07 -7.32
C PHE A 83 13.92 5.26 -8.25
N MET A 84 13.53 4.18 -8.90
CA MET A 84 12.49 4.20 -9.94
C MET A 84 11.37 3.22 -9.62
N GLU A 85 10.15 3.65 -9.88
CA GLU A 85 8.96 2.80 -9.95
C GLU A 85 8.65 2.53 -11.42
N LEU A 86 8.66 1.26 -11.81
CA LEU A 86 8.49 0.86 -13.21
C LEU A 86 7.20 0.04 -13.43
N SER A 87 6.51 0.35 -14.54
CA SER A 87 5.46 -0.49 -15.10
C SER A 87 6.04 -1.34 -16.22
N ILE A 88 5.69 -2.62 -16.26
CA ILE A 88 6.08 -3.56 -17.31
C ILE A 88 4.97 -3.59 -18.37
N GLY A 89 5.30 -3.18 -19.58
CA GLY A 89 4.42 -3.13 -20.75
C GLY A 89 4.44 -4.39 -21.60
N SER A 90 5.44 -5.25 -21.45
CA SER A 90 5.49 -6.58 -22.08
C SER A 90 6.21 -7.59 -21.18
N LYS A 91 5.69 -8.82 -21.09
CA LYS A 91 6.33 -9.89 -20.31
C LYS A 91 7.70 -10.29 -20.90
N ASP A 92 7.79 -10.34 -22.23
CA ASP A 92 8.93 -10.97 -22.94
C ASP A 92 9.77 -9.97 -23.75
N ASN A 93 9.21 -8.80 -24.08
CA ASN A 93 9.87 -7.83 -24.96
C ASN A 93 9.56 -6.39 -24.57
N ASP A 94 9.97 -6.00 -23.37
CA ASP A 94 9.82 -4.63 -22.88
C ASP A 94 11.10 -3.83 -23.11
N GLN A 95 11.02 -2.84 -23.99
CA GLN A 95 12.16 -2.01 -24.36
C GLN A 95 12.71 -1.21 -23.17
N THR A 96 11.84 -0.78 -22.25
CA THR A 96 12.24 -0.04 -21.06
C THR A 96 13.01 -0.95 -20.10
N CYS A 97 12.54 -2.19 -19.88
CA CYS A 97 13.26 -3.17 -19.07
C CYS A 97 14.64 -3.49 -19.68
N ARG A 98 14.71 -3.75 -20.99
CA ARG A 98 15.97 -4.06 -21.70
C ARG A 98 16.99 -2.92 -21.64
N SER A 99 16.52 -1.68 -21.59
CA SER A 99 17.38 -0.50 -21.45
C SER A 99 17.85 -0.28 -20.00
N LEU A 100 16.97 -0.46 -19.02
CA LEU A 100 17.22 -0.03 -17.65
C LEU A 100 17.79 -1.12 -16.74
N PHE A 101 17.36 -2.38 -16.91
CA PHE A 101 17.70 -3.49 -15.99
C PHE A 101 19.20 -3.86 -15.97
N PRO A 102 19.93 -3.83 -17.09
CA PRO A 102 21.35 -4.24 -17.10
C PRO A 102 22.26 -3.44 -16.16
N THR A 103 21.85 -2.24 -15.71
CA THR A 103 22.58 -1.43 -14.73
C THR A 103 21.80 -1.19 -13.43
N ALA A 104 20.75 -1.99 -13.18
CA ALA A 104 19.85 -1.83 -12.04
C ALA A 104 19.85 -3.01 -11.08
N ALA A 105 19.60 -2.70 -9.80
CA ALA A 105 19.06 -3.66 -8.87
C ALA A 105 17.54 -3.61 -8.96
N VAL A 106 16.91 -4.73 -9.27
CA VAL A 106 15.46 -4.85 -9.45
C VAL A 106 14.88 -5.67 -8.30
N LEU A 107 13.88 -5.10 -7.62
CA LEU A 107 13.25 -5.64 -6.41
C LEU A 107 11.76 -5.83 -6.65
N GLY A 108 11.22 -6.95 -6.18
CA GLY A 108 9.78 -7.27 -6.25
C GLY A 108 9.26 -7.60 -7.65
N ILE A 109 10.10 -7.43 -8.67
CA ILE A 109 9.80 -7.73 -10.08
C ILE A 109 11.05 -8.25 -10.78
N GLY A 110 10.87 -9.11 -11.78
CA GLY A 110 11.92 -9.48 -12.71
C GLY A 110 12.10 -10.98 -12.95
N ARG A 111 11.67 -11.86 -12.04
CA ARG A 111 11.74 -13.31 -12.29
C ARG A 111 10.55 -13.78 -13.09
N THR A 112 9.37 -13.26 -12.76
CA THR A 112 8.11 -13.63 -13.43
C THR A 112 7.81 -12.78 -14.66
N ALA A 113 8.36 -11.56 -14.70
CA ALA A 113 8.25 -10.63 -15.82
C ALA A 113 9.51 -9.77 -15.88
N SER A 114 10.40 -10.07 -16.84
CA SER A 114 11.67 -9.35 -17.04
C SER A 114 11.67 -8.46 -18.28
N GLY A 115 10.65 -8.56 -19.13
CA GLY A 115 10.66 -7.91 -20.44
C GLY A 115 11.75 -8.45 -21.38
N GLY A 116 12.28 -9.64 -21.10
CA GLY A 116 13.44 -10.20 -21.81
C GLY A 116 14.77 -9.51 -21.46
N ALA A 117 14.86 -8.86 -20.30
CA ALA A 117 16.08 -8.19 -19.83
C ALA A 117 16.72 -8.95 -18.66
N GLU A 118 18.05 -8.88 -18.54
CA GLU A 118 18.77 -9.38 -17.37
C GLU A 118 19.15 -8.22 -16.46
N ALA A 119 18.75 -8.30 -15.18
CA ALA A 119 19.09 -7.28 -14.19
C ALA A 119 20.50 -7.47 -13.62
N LEU A 120 21.15 -6.35 -13.27
CA LEU A 120 22.46 -6.40 -12.57
C LEU A 120 22.33 -7.08 -11.21
N PHE A 121 21.26 -6.79 -10.47
CA PHE A 121 20.85 -7.58 -9.33
C PHE A 121 19.35 -7.81 -9.40
N ILE A 122 18.92 -9.02 -9.07
CA ILE A 122 17.51 -9.38 -9.00
C ILE A 122 17.17 -9.92 -7.61
N PHE A 123 16.11 -9.38 -7.05
CA PHE A 123 15.54 -9.75 -5.75
C PHE A 123 14.02 -9.88 -5.90
N ASP A 124 13.58 -11.06 -6.29
CA ASP A 124 12.17 -11.35 -6.53
C ASP A 124 11.86 -12.68 -5.85
N GLU A 125 10.88 -12.65 -4.96
CA GLU A 125 10.38 -13.80 -4.23
C GLU A 125 9.47 -14.68 -5.08
N HIS A 126 8.91 -14.17 -6.17
CA HIS A 126 7.98 -14.91 -7.02
C HIS A 126 8.68 -15.96 -7.89
N VAL A 127 7.94 -17.00 -8.27
CA VAL A 127 8.37 -18.05 -9.20
C VAL A 127 7.48 -18.06 -10.45
N GLU A 128 8.03 -18.44 -11.61
CA GLU A 128 7.35 -18.36 -12.90
C GLU A 128 6.03 -19.15 -12.97
N GLU A 129 5.96 -20.28 -12.27
CA GLU A 129 4.78 -21.16 -12.21
C GLU A 129 3.70 -20.68 -11.22
N GLY A 130 3.92 -19.53 -10.57
CA GLY A 130 3.03 -18.97 -9.55
C GLY A 130 3.44 -19.37 -8.12
N GLY A 131 3.14 -18.48 -7.17
CA GLY A 131 3.53 -18.63 -5.76
C GLY A 131 4.81 -17.87 -5.39
N LYS A 132 5.35 -18.19 -4.20
CA LYS A 132 6.51 -17.51 -3.60
C LYS A 132 7.58 -18.50 -3.15
N SER A 133 8.84 -18.19 -3.47
CA SER A 133 10.04 -18.91 -3.03
C SER A 133 10.56 -18.45 -1.66
N ARG A 134 10.14 -17.27 -1.20
CA ARG A 134 10.48 -16.64 0.08
C ARG A 134 9.30 -15.81 0.58
N ASP A 135 9.30 -15.49 1.87
CA ASP A 135 8.21 -14.75 2.50
C ASP A 135 7.99 -13.36 1.91
N SER A 136 9.06 -12.67 1.49
CA SER A 136 9.01 -11.32 0.91
C SER A 136 10.28 -10.98 0.12
N CYS A 137 10.25 -9.89 -0.66
CA CYS A 137 11.42 -9.38 -1.36
C CYS A 137 12.57 -9.03 -0.39
N SER A 138 12.23 -8.48 0.80
CA SER A 138 13.21 -8.11 1.82
C SER A 138 13.95 -9.32 2.41
N GLN A 139 13.26 -10.47 2.53
CA GLN A 139 13.89 -11.72 2.94
C GLN A 139 14.93 -12.18 1.91
N VAL A 140 14.65 -12.03 0.61
CA VAL A 140 15.60 -12.40 -0.47
C VAL A 140 16.90 -11.61 -0.37
N VAL A 141 16.83 -10.30 -0.09
CA VAL A 141 18.03 -9.46 0.09
C VAL A 141 18.83 -9.89 1.31
N VAL A 142 18.15 -10.14 2.44
CA VAL A 142 18.77 -10.55 3.69
C VAL A 142 19.50 -11.89 3.53
N ASP A 143 18.83 -12.91 3.02
CA ASP A 143 19.41 -14.24 2.79
C ASP A 143 20.65 -14.19 1.89
N LYS A 144 20.64 -13.29 0.89
CA LYS A 144 21.69 -13.19 -0.10
C LYS A 144 22.95 -12.48 0.40
N PHE A 145 22.82 -11.49 1.30
CA PHE A 145 23.95 -10.63 1.68
C PHE A 145 24.36 -10.68 3.14
N LEU A 146 23.49 -11.14 4.03
CA LEU A 146 23.69 -11.03 5.47
C LEU A 146 23.79 -12.42 6.09
N LYS A 147 24.91 -12.69 6.76
CA LYS A 147 25.09 -13.92 7.55
C LYS A 147 24.49 -13.78 8.94
N HIS A 148 24.45 -12.55 9.44
CA HIS A 148 23.91 -12.23 10.76
C HIS A 148 23.03 -10.99 10.66
N ILE A 149 21.84 -11.06 11.25
CA ILE A 149 20.93 -9.91 11.37
C ILE A 149 20.73 -9.57 12.85
N PRO A 150 20.91 -8.29 13.25
CA PRO A 150 20.58 -7.84 14.59
C PRO A 150 19.09 -8.01 14.92
N SER A 151 18.78 -8.13 16.22
CA SER A 151 17.40 -8.35 16.69
C SER A 151 16.43 -7.24 16.26
N SER A 152 16.87 -5.98 16.20
CA SER A 152 16.04 -4.86 15.72
C SER A 152 15.60 -5.05 14.27
N VAL A 153 16.54 -5.38 13.38
CA VAL A 153 16.29 -5.63 11.95
C VAL A 153 15.45 -6.89 11.79
N HIS A 154 15.74 -7.95 12.53
CA HIS A 154 14.98 -9.21 12.50
C HIS A 154 13.52 -9.00 12.91
N GLN A 155 13.24 -8.18 13.93
CA GLN A 155 11.86 -7.88 14.35
C GLN A 155 11.07 -7.13 13.27
N VAL A 156 11.68 -6.16 12.59
CA VAL A 156 11.04 -5.42 11.49
C VAL A 156 10.82 -6.32 10.27
N LEU A 157 11.82 -7.14 9.92
CA LEU A 157 11.73 -8.13 8.85
C LEU A 157 10.61 -9.14 9.10
N GLY A 158 10.54 -9.70 10.31
CA GLY A 158 9.52 -10.68 10.67
C GLY A 158 8.10 -10.13 10.60
N GLU A 159 7.89 -8.87 10.99
CA GLU A 159 6.60 -8.19 10.81
C GLU A 159 6.26 -7.99 9.34
N ILE A 160 7.21 -7.50 8.53
CA ILE A 160 7.01 -7.32 7.08
C ILE A 160 6.67 -8.65 6.42
N ASN A 161 7.46 -9.70 6.65
CA ASN A 161 7.22 -11.05 6.13
C ASN A 161 5.83 -11.58 6.51
N ALA A 162 5.44 -11.46 7.78
CA ALA A 162 4.13 -11.91 8.22
C ALA A 162 2.99 -11.13 7.53
N THR A 163 3.15 -9.81 7.37
CA THR A 163 2.12 -9.00 6.69
C THR A 163 2.02 -9.28 5.20
N ASP A 164 3.14 -9.54 4.53
CA ASP A 164 3.19 -9.82 3.10
C ASP A 164 2.74 -11.25 2.77
N THR A 165 3.03 -12.21 3.67
CA THR A 165 2.62 -13.61 3.51
C THR A 165 1.13 -13.82 3.84
N TYR A 166 0.62 -13.17 4.89
CA TYR A 166 -0.71 -13.46 5.44
C TYR A 166 -1.76 -12.35 5.25
N GLY A 167 -1.37 -11.15 4.82
CA GLY A 167 -2.32 -10.06 4.50
C GLY A 167 -3.06 -9.43 5.71
N ASN A 168 -2.72 -9.81 6.94
CA ASN A 168 -3.46 -9.44 8.16
C ASN A 168 -2.91 -8.21 8.91
N ALA A 169 -2.31 -7.26 8.18
CA ALA A 169 -1.84 -6.00 8.75
C ALA A 169 -3.02 -5.15 9.28
N HIS A 170 -2.86 -4.54 10.46
CA HIS A 170 -3.88 -3.66 11.03
C HIS A 170 -4.13 -2.45 10.09
N PRO A 171 -5.35 -1.87 10.02
CA PRO A 171 -5.62 -0.75 9.11
C PRO A 171 -4.78 0.52 9.34
N GLN A 172 -4.16 0.68 10.51
CA GLN A 172 -3.21 1.77 10.80
C GLN A 172 -1.74 1.40 10.53
N HIS A 173 -1.47 0.20 10.01
CA HIS A 173 -0.12 -0.25 9.69
C HIS A 173 0.46 0.56 8.52
N LEU A 174 1.75 0.87 8.58
CA LEU A 174 2.46 1.67 7.58
C LEU A 174 2.29 1.11 6.17
N GLY A 175 2.35 -0.22 6.00
CA GLY A 175 2.11 -0.87 4.72
C GLY A 175 0.74 -0.58 4.10
N GLN A 176 -0.30 -0.33 4.92
CA GLN A 176 -1.62 0.07 4.42
C GLN A 176 -1.68 1.53 3.98
N LEU A 177 -0.83 2.38 4.56
CA LEU A 177 -0.72 3.81 4.20
C LEU A 177 0.13 3.99 2.94
N ILE A 178 1.18 3.19 2.76
CA ILE A 178 2.02 3.18 1.56
C ILE A 178 1.16 2.89 0.31
N LYS A 179 0.21 1.96 0.40
CA LYS A 179 -0.74 1.70 -0.69
C LYS A 179 -1.55 2.96 -1.08
N ILE A 180 -2.01 3.74 -0.10
CA ILE A 180 -2.72 5.00 -0.36
C ILE A 180 -1.76 6.07 -0.91
N LEU A 181 -0.52 6.10 -0.42
CA LEU A 181 0.51 7.04 -0.86
C LEU A 181 0.77 6.95 -2.37
N SER A 182 0.61 5.76 -2.94
CA SER A 182 0.74 5.51 -4.38
C SER A 182 -0.51 5.83 -5.19
N GLU A 183 -1.68 5.96 -4.55
CA GLU A 183 -2.94 6.35 -5.19
C GLU A 183 -3.23 7.86 -5.08
N ALA A 184 -2.68 8.53 -4.08
CA ALA A 184 -3.00 9.93 -3.79
C ALA A 184 -2.21 10.93 -4.64
N ARG A 185 -2.91 11.96 -5.14
CA ARG A 185 -2.28 13.13 -5.77
C ARG A 185 -2.23 14.29 -4.78
N PHE A 186 -1.02 14.69 -4.43
CA PHE A 186 -0.73 15.75 -3.49
C PHE A 186 -1.02 17.11 -4.10
N PHE A 187 -1.60 17.99 -3.31
CA PHE A 187 -1.83 19.37 -3.68
C PHE A 187 -0.50 20.12 -3.74
N VAL A 188 -0.15 20.66 -4.90
CA VAL A 188 1.10 21.39 -5.13
C VAL A 188 0.84 22.89 -5.15
N GLU A 189 -0.20 23.33 -5.87
CA GLU A 189 -0.51 24.74 -6.06
C GLU A 189 -2.02 24.95 -6.19
N LYS A 190 -2.50 26.05 -5.61
CA LYS A 190 -3.92 26.43 -5.66
C LYS A 190 -4.21 27.22 -6.94
N GLY A 191 -5.15 26.73 -7.72
CA GLY A 191 -5.64 27.42 -8.91
C GLY A 191 -6.62 28.55 -8.56
N ARG A 192 -7.09 29.29 -9.57
CA ARG A 192 -8.16 30.30 -9.37
C ARG A 192 -9.50 29.63 -9.09
N SER A 193 -9.65 28.37 -9.51
CA SER A 193 -10.78 27.49 -9.24
C SER A 193 -10.29 26.10 -8.81
N SER A 194 -11.16 25.29 -8.20
CA SER A 194 -10.82 23.91 -7.80
C SER A 194 -10.43 22.99 -8.96
N LYS A 195 -10.88 23.32 -10.19
CA LYS A 195 -10.51 22.61 -11.42
C LYS A 195 -9.10 22.97 -11.91
N GLU A 196 -8.55 24.08 -11.44
CA GLU A 196 -7.21 24.57 -11.77
C GLU A 196 -6.16 24.21 -10.70
N ASP A 197 -6.56 23.56 -9.61
CA ASP A 197 -5.63 23.10 -8.59
C ASP A 197 -4.62 22.12 -9.18
N THR A 198 -3.34 22.40 -9.00
CA THR A 198 -2.29 21.52 -9.49
C THR A 198 -2.04 20.41 -8.48
N ARG A 199 -2.34 19.18 -8.88
CA ARG A 199 -2.12 17.98 -8.08
C ARG A 199 -1.14 17.03 -8.75
N ARG A 200 -0.24 16.40 -7.99
CA ARG A 200 0.75 15.47 -8.53
C ARG A 200 0.95 14.27 -7.61
N PHE A 201 1.21 13.10 -8.18
CA PHE A 201 1.71 11.98 -7.38
C PHE A 201 3.07 12.35 -6.77
N LEU A 202 3.36 11.85 -5.58
CA LEU A 202 4.73 11.95 -5.06
C LEU A 202 5.68 11.20 -5.99
N ASN A 203 6.77 11.86 -6.35
CA ASN A 203 7.86 11.22 -7.07
C ASN A 203 8.41 10.04 -6.21
N PRO A 204 8.81 8.91 -6.82
CA PRO A 204 9.43 7.79 -6.12
C PRO A 204 10.48 8.16 -5.06
N ALA A 205 11.31 9.17 -5.31
CA ALA A 205 12.31 9.64 -4.35
C ALA A 205 11.70 10.12 -3.02
N TRP A 206 10.56 10.84 -3.09
CA TRP A 206 9.82 11.27 -1.89
C TRP A 206 9.31 10.06 -1.10
N LYS A 207 8.64 9.12 -1.77
CA LYS A 207 8.08 7.94 -1.12
C LYS A 207 9.19 7.12 -0.45
N ARG A 208 10.31 6.90 -1.15
CA ARG A 208 11.51 6.26 -0.61
C ARG A 208 12.03 6.92 0.65
N SER A 209 12.18 8.24 0.66
CA SER A 209 12.63 8.99 1.84
C SER A 209 11.67 8.83 3.02
N LEU A 210 10.36 9.01 2.79
CA LEU A 210 9.34 8.88 3.82
C LEU A 210 9.35 7.49 4.47
N VAL A 211 9.34 6.43 3.65
CA VAL A 211 9.31 5.04 4.13
C VAL A 211 10.64 4.66 4.78
N SER A 212 11.79 5.01 4.17
CA SER A 212 13.12 4.73 4.75
C SER A 212 13.28 5.37 6.13
N SER A 213 12.86 6.62 6.29
CA SER A 213 12.95 7.32 7.58
C SER A 213 12.07 6.67 8.65
N CYS A 214 10.89 6.16 8.29
CA CYS A 214 10.02 5.44 9.20
C CYS A 214 10.63 4.10 9.65
N LEU A 215 11.11 3.29 8.69
CA LEU A 215 11.73 1.99 8.97
C LEU A 215 13.00 2.16 9.81
N CYS A 216 13.86 3.12 9.43
CA CYS A 216 15.06 3.48 10.19
C CYS A 216 14.72 3.92 11.62
N ALA A 217 13.68 4.75 11.81
CA ALA A 217 13.30 5.22 13.14
C ALA A 217 12.82 4.11 14.07
N VAL A 218 12.09 3.13 13.53
CA VAL A 218 11.66 1.95 14.31
C VAL A 218 12.87 1.10 14.70
N ILE A 219 13.81 0.85 13.76
CA ILE A 219 15.08 0.16 14.06
C ILE A 219 15.87 0.92 15.12
N TYR A 220 15.98 2.24 15.00
CA TYR A 220 16.66 3.10 15.98
C TYR A 220 16.08 2.93 17.37
N CYS A 221 14.76 2.95 17.51
CA CYS A 221 14.12 2.75 18.80
C CYS A 221 14.41 1.38 19.39
N LEU A 222 14.38 0.32 18.58
CA LEU A 222 14.69 -1.04 19.02
C LEU A 222 16.14 -1.19 19.48
N GLU A 223 17.11 -0.62 18.74
CA GLU A 223 18.53 -0.65 19.11
C GLU A 223 18.83 0.17 20.38
N ASN A 224 18.09 1.25 20.60
CA ASN A 224 18.29 2.12 21.77
C ASN A 224 17.35 1.77 22.94
N SER A 225 16.70 0.60 22.91
CA SER A 225 15.76 0.13 23.95
C SER A 225 14.60 1.12 24.25
N ILE A 226 14.22 1.93 23.26
CA ILE A 226 13.08 2.83 23.33
C ILE A 226 11.81 2.03 23.13
N ASN A 227 10.91 2.09 24.11
CA ASN A 227 9.76 1.23 24.14
C ASN A 227 8.65 1.70 23.18
N LEU A 228 8.40 0.90 22.13
CA LEU A 228 7.32 1.12 21.17
C LEU A 228 6.02 0.36 21.51
N ASN A 229 6.09 -0.64 22.38
CA ASN A 229 5.02 -1.62 22.57
C ASN A 229 4.09 -1.26 23.73
N SER A 230 4.56 -0.50 24.72
CA SER A 230 3.76 -0.05 25.86
C SER A 230 3.54 1.47 25.85
N ASN A 231 2.78 1.94 26.83
CA ASN A 231 2.37 3.34 26.99
C ASN A 231 1.65 3.90 25.75
N PRO A 232 0.48 3.34 25.39
CA PRO A 232 -0.29 3.80 24.23
C PRO A 232 -0.63 5.28 24.30
N LYS A 233 -0.79 5.86 25.51
CA LYS A 233 -1.13 7.28 25.67
C LYS A 233 -0.03 8.22 25.18
N GLU A 234 1.23 7.88 25.40
CA GLU A 234 2.36 8.68 24.89
C GLU A 234 2.39 8.66 23.35
N LYS A 235 2.17 7.50 22.74
CA LYS A 235 2.15 7.34 21.27
C LYS A 235 0.91 8.02 20.67
N GLU A 236 -0.20 8.01 21.40
CA GLU A 236 -1.40 8.78 21.07
C GLU A 236 -1.10 10.29 21.08
N ASN A 237 -0.44 10.81 22.11
CA ASN A 237 -0.09 12.23 22.18
C ASN A 237 0.81 12.66 21.02
N SER A 238 1.84 11.87 20.68
CA SER A 238 2.67 12.13 19.49
C SER A 238 1.85 12.22 18.21
N LEU A 239 0.92 11.28 18.04
CA LEU A 239 0.06 11.22 16.87
C LEU A 239 -0.92 12.40 16.82
N GLN A 240 -1.56 12.74 17.94
CA GLN A 240 -2.45 13.90 18.07
C GLN A 240 -1.73 15.21 17.78
N ASN A 241 -0.52 15.41 18.33
CA ASN A 241 0.27 16.61 18.06
C ASN A 241 0.60 16.74 16.58
N SER A 242 0.99 15.63 15.93
CA SER A 242 1.25 15.63 14.49
C SER A 242 0.00 15.92 13.66
N LEU A 243 -1.16 15.41 14.06
CA LEU A 243 -2.46 15.67 13.41
C LEU A 243 -2.89 17.13 13.59
N ALA A 244 -2.70 17.69 14.78
CA ALA A 244 -3.00 19.09 15.07
C ALA A 244 -2.14 20.01 14.20
N ASN A 245 -0.84 19.73 14.09
CA ASN A 245 0.06 20.45 13.19
C ASN A 245 -0.37 20.34 11.73
N TYR A 246 -0.73 19.14 11.25
CA TYR A 246 -1.25 18.97 9.90
C TYR A 246 -2.53 19.77 9.68
N ALA A 247 -3.53 19.63 10.56
CA ALA A 247 -4.79 20.36 10.46
C ALA A 247 -4.57 21.89 10.53
N GLN A 248 -3.54 22.34 11.23
CA GLN A 248 -3.16 23.74 11.30
C GLN A 248 -2.58 24.27 9.97
N ASN A 249 -1.97 23.41 9.17
CA ASN A 249 -1.28 23.81 7.94
C ASN A 249 -1.92 23.22 6.67
N SER A 250 -3.03 22.50 6.81
CA SER A 250 -3.67 21.79 5.71
C SER A 250 -4.26 22.76 4.69
N LEU A 251 -3.98 22.48 3.41
CA LEU A 251 -4.55 23.22 2.28
C LEU A 251 -6.05 22.91 2.06
N HIS A 252 -6.55 21.84 2.70
CA HIS A 252 -7.95 21.42 2.62
C HIS A 252 -8.89 22.18 3.55
N ARG A 253 -8.40 23.12 4.35
CA ARG A 253 -9.22 23.88 5.33
C ARG A 253 -10.47 24.53 4.74
N GLY A 254 -10.43 24.92 3.45
CA GLY A 254 -11.57 25.50 2.75
C GLY A 254 -12.56 24.49 2.16
N HIS A 255 -12.27 23.19 2.23
CA HIS A 255 -13.14 22.15 1.70
C HIS A 255 -14.37 21.94 2.60
N SER A 256 -15.57 21.81 2.03
CA SER A 256 -16.83 21.68 2.78
C SER A 256 -16.84 20.51 3.79
N LYS A 257 -16.17 19.40 3.42
CA LYS A 257 -16.02 18.20 4.26
C LYS A 257 -14.83 18.21 5.23
N PHE A 258 -14.09 19.33 5.35
CA PHE A 258 -12.85 19.38 6.14
C PHE A 258 -13.08 19.06 7.62
N GLU A 259 -14.00 19.77 8.29
CA GLU A 259 -14.23 19.60 9.73
C GLU A 259 -14.84 18.24 10.09
N GLU A 260 -15.69 17.69 9.22
CA GLU A 260 -16.19 16.32 9.36
C GLU A 260 -15.06 15.30 9.26
N THR A 261 -14.21 15.45 8.23
CA THR A 261 -13.02 14.59 8.03
C THR A 261 -12.06 14.67 9.21
N ARG A 262 -11.74 15.89 9.68
CA ARG A 262 -10.85 16.13 10.82
C ARG A 262 -11.36 15.44 12.08
N ARG A 263 -12.66 15.55 12.38
CA ARG A 263 -13.27 14.89 13.54
C ARG A 263 -13.23 13.37 13.41
N TYR A 264 -13.55 12.84 12.23
CA TYR A 264 -13.49 11.40 11.97
C TYR A 264 -12.06 10.85 12.18
N ILE A 265 -11.06 11.49 11.57
CA ILE A 265 -9.65 11.08 11.71
C ILE A 265 -9.18 11.20 13.15
N SER A 266 -9.52 12.30 13.84
CA SER A 266 -9.20 12.48 15.26
C SER A 266 -9.80 11.36 16.12
N LYS A 267 -11.04 10.94 15.86
CA LYS A 267 -11.66 9.82 16.58
C LYS A 267 -11.00 8.47 16.27
N ARG A 268 -10.60 8.24 15.01
CA ARG A 268 -10.10 6.92 14.56
C ARG A 268 -8.61 6.74 14.85
N TYR A 269 -7.83 7.82 14.79
CA TYR A 269 -6.38 7.81 14.96
C TYR A 269 -5.95 8.51 16.26
N GLY A 270 -6.63 9.60 16.63
CA GLY A 270 -6.27 10.42 17.78
C GLY A 270 -6.79 9.90 19.12
N SER A 271 -7.82 9.05 19.19
CA SER A 271 -8.27 8.46 20.46
C SER A 271 -8.39 6.94 20.37
N GLY A 272 -8.20 6.26 21.50
CA GLY A 272 -8.40 4.80 21.59
C GLY A 272 -7.19 3.98 21.12
N GLN A 273 -5.98 4.54 21.15
CA GLN A 273 -4.77 3.79 20.81
C GLN A 273 -4.53 2.59 21.74
N GLU A 274 -5.13 2.57 22.93
CA GLU A 274 -5.18 1.39 23.80
C GLU A 274 -5.83 0.18 23.13
N VAL A 275 -6.93 0.37 22.39
CA VAL A 275 -7.61 -0.71 21.66
C VAL A 275 -6.75 -1.15 20.49
N VAL A 276 -6.18 -0.20 19.75
CA VAL A 276 -5.24 -0.49 18.65
C VAL A 276 -4.07 -1.33 19.14
N PHE A 277 -3.48 -1.00 20.29
CA PHE A 277 -2.35 -1.75 20.85
C PHE A 277 -2.72 -3.17 21.27
N LYS A 278 -3.97 -3.40 21.71
CA LYS A 278 -4.49 -4.73 22.05
C LYS A 278 -4.75 -5.58 20.81
N ASP A 279 -5.15 -4.97 19.70
CA ASP A 279 -5.56 -5.68 18.48
C ASP A 279 -4.44 -5.83 17.43
N ALA A 280 -3.43 -4.95 17.48
CA ALA A 280 -2.34 -4.88 16.52
C ALA A 280 -1.19 -5.83 16.88
N PHE A 281 -1.44 -7.12 16.70
CA PHE A 281 -0.46 -8.20 16.76
C PHE A 281 -0.36 -8.95 15.42
N LEU A 282 0.76 -9.64 15.19
CA LEU A 282 0.96 -10.45 14.00
C LEU A 282 0.01 -11.64 14.02
N LYS A 283 -0.58 -11.93 12.86
CA LYS A 283 -1.56 -12.99 12.68
C LYS A 283 -1.16 -13.86 11.50
N ASP A 284 -1.39 -15.15 11.62
CA ASP A 284 -1.24 -16.10 10.51
C ASP A 284 -2.40 -15.98 9.52
N ARG A 285 -2.43 -16.85 8.50
CA ARG A 285 -3.50 -16.88 7.47
C ARG A 285 -4.90 -17.09 8.06
N SER A 286 -5.01 -17.90 9.13
CA SER A 286 -6.27 -18.16 9.85
C SER A 286 -6.73 -17.00 10.75
N LYS A 287 -5.99 -15.87 10.75
CA LYS A 287 -6.19 -14.72 11.63
C LYS A 287 -5.88 -15.03 13.10
N THR A 288 -5.20 -16.14 13.38
CA THR A 288 -4.77 -16.53 14.72
C THR A 288 -3.50 -15.77 15.11
N PRO A 289 -3.37 -15.29 16.36
CA PRO A 289 -2.16 -14.60 16.80
C PRO A 289 -0.90 -15.47 16.66
N ILE A 290 0.17 -14.90 16.10
CA ILE A 290 1.50 -15.51 16.09
C ILE A 290 2.17 -15.23 17.45
N LEU A 291 2.73 -16.28 18.06
CA LEU A 291 3.37 -16.22 19.38
C LEU A 291 4.90 -16.26 19.26
N ASP A 292 5.58 -15.56 20.17
CA ASP A 292 7.03 -15.64 20.35
C ASP A 292 7.45 -16.93 21.08
N ASN A 293 8.77 -17.11 21.27
CA ASN A 293 9.34 -18.26 21.97
C ASN A 293 8.95 -18.34 23.46
N ARG A 294 8.27 -17.33 24.01
CA ARG A 294 7.74 -17.30 25.39
C ARG A 294 6.21 -17.42 25.42
N GLY A 295 5.58 -17.73 24.28
CA GLY A 295 4.13 -17.87 24.15
C GLY A 295 3.37 -16.54 24.18
N LYS A 296 4.03 -15.40 23.96
CA LYS A 296 3.38 -14.08 23.93
C LYS A 296 3.08 -13.64 22.50
N THR A 297 1.97 -12.94 22.32
CA THR A 297 1.61 -12.37 21.01
C THR A 297 2.67 -11.35 20.55
N ILE A 298 3.03 -11.43 19.27
CA ILE A 298 4.02 -10.52 18.69
C ILE A 298 3.33 -9.23 18.23
N PRO A 299 3.66 -8.05 18.76
CA PRO A 299 3.00 -6.80 18.38
C PRO A 299 3.44 -6.31 16.98
N GLN A 300 2.53 -5.66 16.25
CA GLN A 300 2.83 -4.91 15.02
C GLN A 300 3.44 -3.54 15.36
N ARG A 301 4.75 -3.36 15.23
CA ARG A 301 5.48 -2.13 15.55
C ARG A 301 5.28 -1.03 14.52
N LEU A 302 4.93 -1.36 13.29
CA LEU A 302 4.76 -0.42 12.18
C LEU A 302 3.35 0.22 12.17
N ILE A 303 2.70 0.33 13.32
CA ILE A 303 1.45 1.07 13.49
C ILE A 303 1.73 2.57 13.53
N LEU A 304 0.90 3.38 12.88
CA LEU A 304 1.15 4.81 12.68
C LEU A 304 1.48 5.59 13.96
N SER A 305 0.83 5.31 15.10
CA SER A 305 1.14 5.94 16.39
C SER A 305 2.54 5.58 16.90
N ARG A 306 2.95 4.32 16.77
CA ARG A 306 4.29 3.84 17.11
C ARG A 306 5.35 4.41 16.16
N VAL A 307 5.04 4.49 14.87
CA VAL A 307 5.92 5.08 13.84
C VAL A 307 6.10 6.58 14.08
N CYS A 308 5.02 7.32 14.34
CA CYS A 308 5.08 8.75 14.65
C CYS A 308 5.96 9.03 15.87
N TYR A 309 5.77 8.28 16.94
CA TYR A 309 6.62 8.36 18.13
C TYR A 309 8.08 8.00 17.81
N ALA A 310 8.31 6.91 17.07
CA ALA A 310 9.65 6.49 16.69
C ALA A 310 10.38 7.58 15.88
N LEU A 311 9.69 8.24 14.95
CA LEU A 311 10.22 9.36 14.18
C LEU A 311 10.66 10.51 15.10
N GLN A 312 9.86 10.86 16.11
CA GLN A 312 10.22 11.91 17.07
C GLN A 312 11.48 11.54 17.87
N GLN A 313 11.60 10.29 18.31
CA GLN A 313 12.76 9.82 19.08
C GLN A 313 14.03 9.70 18.23
N CYS A 314 13.89 9.28 16.98
CA CYS A 314 14.99 9.07 16.05
C CYS A 314 15.48 10.38 15.42
N TRP A 315 14.56 11.20 14.91
CA TRP A 315 14.85 12.34 14.05
C TRP A 315 14.52 13.71 14.67
N GLY A 316 13.75 13.72 15.76
CA GLY A 316 13.24 14.95 16.38
C GLY A 316 11.87 15.36 15.83
N GLU A 317 11.23 16.30 16.53
CA GLU A 317 9.84 16.66 16.29
C GLU A 317 9.60 17.26 14.90
N SER A 318 10.46 18.19 14.45
CA SER A 318 10.28 18.86 13.16
C SER A 318 10.33 17.89 11.97
N PHE A 319 11.27 16.94 11.99
CA PHE A 319 11.35 15.91 10.94
C PHE A 319 10.17 14.95 11.01
N ALA A 320 9.74 14.56 12.21
CA ALA A 320 8.54 13.76 12.39
C ALA A 320 7.30 14.47 11.81
N GLN A 321 7.13 15.77 12.04
CA GLN A 321 6.00 16.56 11.52
C GLN A 321 6.01 16.64 9.98
N VAL A 322 7.17 16.85 9.34
CA VAL A 322 7.29 16.86 7.88
C VAL A 322 6.90 15.50 7.28
N ILE A 323 7.41 14.41 7.86
CA ILE A 323 7.11 13.05 7.37
C ILE A 323 5.61 12.74 7.60
N MET A 324 5.09 13.00 8.79
CA MET A 324 3.70 12.72 9.15
C MET A 324 2.68 13.55 8.36
N THR A 325 3.03 14.78 7.94
CA THR A 325 2.18 15.59 7.04
C THR A 325 1.79 14.82 5.79
N HIS A 326 2.69 14.00 5.23
CA HIS A 326 2.39 13.22 4.02
C HIS A 326 1.42 12.07 4.29
N PHE A 327 1.56 11.39 5.42
CA PHE A 327 0.61 10.35 5.82
C PHE A 327 -0.75 10.92 6.20
N TRP A 328 -0.78 12.09 6.85
CA TRP A 328 -2.04 12.77 7.14
C TRP A 328 -2.75 13.23 5.89
N GLU A 329 -2.02 13.77 4.91
CA GLU A 329 -2.56 14.19 3.62
C GLU A 329 -3.32 13.05 2.95
N VAL A 330 -2.73 11.85 2.85
CA VAL A 330 -3.38 10.72 2.17
C VAL A 330 -4.57 10.16 2.96
N VAL A 331 -4.50 10.21 4.30
CA VAL A 331 -5.63 9.81 5.16
C VAL A 331 -6.78 10.82 5.03
N PHE A 332 -6.48 12.12 4.98
CA PHE A 332 -7.47 13.19 4.78
C PHE A 332 -8.14 13.09 3.41
N GLN A 333 -7.34 13.01 2.34
CA GLN A 333 -7.88 12.89 0.98
C GLN A 333 -8.76 11.64 0.84
N GLY A 334 -8.30 10.49 1.35
CA GLY A 334 -9.07 9.25 1.31
C GLY A 334 -10.43 9.37 2.00
N GLN A 335 -10.49 10.07 3.14
CA GLN A 335 -11.76 10.28 3.85
C GLN A 335 -12.65 11.34 3.16
N ILE A 336 -12.07 12.40 2.60
CA ILE A 336 -12.82 13.37 1.79
C ILE A 336 -13.45 12.67 0.60
N HIS A 337 -12.70 11.87 -0.15
CA HIS A 337 -13.21 11.12 -1.30
C HIS A 337 -14.27 10.10 -0.90
N PHE A 338 -14.11 9.44 0.25
CA PHE A 338 -15.15 8.56 0.78
C PHE A 338 -16.47 9.31 0.96
N LEU A 339 -16.44 10.48 1.63
CA LEU A 339 -17.64 11.29 1.88
C LEU A 339 -18.25 11.86 0.59
N VAL A 340 -17.42 12.33 -0.34
CA VAL A 340 -17.89 12.84 -1.65
C VAL A 340 -18.55 11.73 -2.46
N ILE A 341 -18.00 10.52 -2.48
CA ILE A 341 -18.63 9.38 -3.16
C ILE A 341 -19.96 9.02 -2.50
N GLN A 342 -20.06 9.03 -1.17
CA GLN A 342 -21.34 8.80 -0.48
C GLN A 342 -22.40 9.82 -0.91
N ASP A 343 -22.06 11.11 -0.88
CA ASP A 343 -22.98 12.18 -1.29
C ASP A 343 -23.43 11.98 -2.74
N GLU A 344 -22.51 11.70 -3.67
CA GLU A 344 -22.83 11.50 -5.09
C GLU A 344 -23.70 10.26 -5.32
N LEU A 345 -23.48 9.17 -4.57
CA LEU A 345 -24.34 7.98 -4.60
C LEU A 345 -25.74 8.28 -4.08
N ASP A 346 -25.88 9.03 -2.98
CA ASP A 346 -27.18 9.45 -2.46
C ASP A 346 -27.98 10.25 -3.50
N HIS A 347 -27.33 11.21 -4.16
CA HIS A 347 -27.97 12.02 -5.20
C HIS A 347 -28.31 11.20 -6.44
N ALA A 348 -27.38 10.35 -6.90
CA ALA A 348 -27.56 9.52 -8.09
C ALA A 348 -28.66 8.49 -7.88
N PHE A 349 -28.59 7.70 -6.81
CA PHE A 349 -29.45 6.53 -6.62
C PHE A 349 -30.84 6.85 -6.09
N ALA A 350 -31.07 8.08 -5.62
CA ALA A 350 -32.41 8.62 -5.38
C ALA A 350 -33.22 8.78 -6.69
N GLN A 351 -32.56 8.91 -7.84
CA GLN A 351 -33.20 9.03 -9.13
C GLN A 351 -33.53 7.64 -9.71
N LYS A 352 -34.66 7.51 -10.41
CA LYS A 352 -35.04 6.28 -11.13
C LYS A 352 -34.20 6.17 -12.41
N GLY A 353 -32.97 5.67 -12.28
CA GLY A 353 -32.05 5.41 -13.38
C GLY A 353 -31.12 4.24 -13.09
N GLU A 354 -30.48 3.74 -14.14
CA GLU A 354 -29.46 2.69 -14.05
C GLU A 354 -28.05 3.24 -14.29
N ARG A 355 -27.92 4.43 -14.91
CA ARG A 355 -26.66 5.10 -15.21
C ARG A 355 -26.70 6.56 -14.81
N PHE A 356 -25.63 7.02 -14.18
CA PHE A 356 -25.51 8.36 -13.60
C PHE A 356 -24.14 8.95 -13.91
N VAL A 357 -24.12 10.21 -14.35
CA VAL A 357 -22.88 10.96 -14.55
C VAL A 357 -22.82 12.05 -13.49
N THR A 358 -21.72 12.07 -12.74
CA THR A 358 -21.51 12.94 -11.57
C THR A 358 -20.27 13.81 -11.76
N ALA A 359 -19.98 14.67 -10.78
CA ALA A 359 -18.76 15.47 -10.78
C ALA A 359 -17.48 14.62 -10.67
N ILE A 360 -17.57 13.39 -10.17
CA ILE A 360 -16.41 12.51 -9.89
C ILE A 360 -16.27 11.32 -10.85
N GLY A 361 -17.27 11.07 -11.69
CA GLY A 361 -17.27 9.92 -12.59
C GLY A 361 -18.67 9.45 -12.98
N SER A 362 -18.74 8.32 -13.66
CA SER A 362 -19.98 7.66 -13.99
C SER A 362 -20.22 6.44 -13.11
N PHE A 363 -21.46 6.30 -12.64
CA PHE A 363 -21.94 5.12 -11.92
C PHE A 363 -22.95 4.39 -12.77
N GLU A 364 -22.91 3.06 -12.72
CA GLU A 364 -23.98 2.20 -13.24
C GLU A 364 -24.42 1.24 -12.14
N ARG A 365 -25.74 1.03 -11.99
CA ARG A 365 -26.30 0.15 -10.97
C ARG A 365 -27.28 -0.83 -11.58
N GLN A 366 -27.05 -2.12 -11.30
CA GLN A 366 -27.99 -3.20 -11.56
C GLN A 366 -28.46 -3.78 -10.22
N ILE A 367 -29.78 -3.83 -10.01
CA ILE A 367 -30.39 -4.44 -8.82
C ILE A 367 -31.00 -5.77 -9.24
N LEU A 368 -30.46 -6.86 -8.69
CA LEU A 368 -30.93 -8.22 -8.94
C LEU A 368 -31.88 -8.67 -7.81
N PRO A 369 -32.63 -9.78 -8.03
CA PRO A 369 -33.53 -10.33 -7.01
C PRO A 369 -32.83 -10.57 -5.64
N PRO A 370 -33.60 -10.77 -4.56
CA PRO A 370 -32.99 -10.99 -3.27
C PRO A 370 -32.31 -12.37 -3.13
N VAL A 371 -31.07 -12.38 -2.62
CA VAL A 371 -30.31 -13.59 -2.24
C VAL A 371 -30.28 -13.74 -0.72
N GLN A 372 -30.02 -14.96 -0.25
CA GLN A 372 -29.84 -15.22 1.19
C GLN A 372 -28.39 -14.96 1.59
N ILE A 373 -28.18 -14.10 2.59
CA ILE A 373 -26.86 -13.83 3.19
C ILE A 373 -26.89 -14.09 4.68
N VAL A 374 -25.71 -14.33 5.25
CA VAL A 374 -25.49 -14.25 6.70
C VAL A 374 -25.10 -12.82 7.03
N ASP A 375 -25.86 -12.17 7.91
CA ASP A 375 -25.54 -10.81 8.36
C ASP A 375 -24.46 -10.81 9.45
N ARG A 376 -24.07 -9.62 9.91
CA ARG A 376 -23.05 -9.46 10.95
C ARG A 376 -23.48 -10.04 12.31
N GLN A 377 -24.77 -10.31 12.52
CA GLN A 377 -25.33 -10.94 13.72
C GLN A 377 -25.52 -12.45 13.55
N GLN A 378 -24.94 -13.05 12.50
CA GLN A 378 -25.07 -14.47 12.17
C GLN A 378 -26.52 -14.89 11.87
N GLN A 379 -27.35 -13.94 11.40
CA GLN A 379 -28.73 -14.21 11.01
C GLN A 379 -28.86 -14.32 9.50
N MET A 380 -29.68 -15.28 9.06
CA MET A 380 -30.03 -15.43 7.65
C MET A 380 -31.01 -14.34 7.24
N LYS A 381 -30.63 -13.52 6.26
CA LYS A 381 -31.47 -12.44 5.72
C LYS A 381 -31.55 -12.54 4.21
N LYS A 382 -32.75 -12.29 3.66
CA LYS A 382 -32.94 -12.14 2.23
C LYS A 382 -32.81 -10.66 1.86
N VAL A 383 -31.80 -10.30 1.07
CA VAL A 383 -31.52 -8.91 0.69
C VAL A 383 -31.28 -8.81 -0.82
N PRO A 384 -31.63 -7.68 -1.47
CA PRO A 384 -31.31 -7.46 -2.88
C PRO A 384 -29.79 -7.52 -3.12
N LEU A 385 -29.40 -8.04 -4.29
CA LEU A 385 -28.00 -8.06 -4.74
C LEU A 385 -27.77 -6.91 -5.71
N TRP A 386 -26.89 -5.98 -5.35
CA TRP A 386 -26.51 -4.82 -6.15
C TRP A 386 -25.18 -5.07 -6.86
N ILE A 387 -25.13 -4.71 -8.13
CA ILE A 387 -23.88 -4.63 -8.88
C ILE A 387 -23.72 -3.16 -9.23
N VAL A 388 -22.64 -2.56 -8.74
CA VAL A 388 -22.34 -1.15 -9.02
C VAL A 388 -21.06 -1.06 -9.82
N SER A 389 -21.10 -0.52 -11.03
CA SER A 389 -19.90 -0.09 -11.74
C SER A 389 -19.58 1.37 -11.42
N PHE A 390 -18.31 1.70 -11.30
CA PHE A 390 -17.82 3.06 -11.18
C PHE A 390 -16.59 3.28 -12.07
N SER A 391 -16.68 4.30 -12.92
CA SER A 391 -15.57 4.81 -13.74
C SER A 391 -15.30 6.26 -13.39
N PRO A 392 -14.14 6.58 -12.78
CA PRO A 392 -13.83 7.96 -12.40
C PRO A 392 -13.54 8.83 -13.62
N ASN A 393 -13.87 10.12 -13.55
CA ASN A 393 -13.55 11.10 -14.60
C ASN A 393 -12.22 11.84 -14.36
N ALA A 394 -11.54 11.54 -13.26
CA ALA A 394 -10.23 12.04 -12.89
C ALA A 394 -9.41 10.93 -12.19
N PRO A 395 -8.07 10.93 -12.30
CA PRO A 395 -7.22 9.92 -11.68
C PRO A 395 -7.08 10.09 -10.15
N ASP A 396 -7.92 10.93 -9.55
CA ASP A 396 -7.87 11.31 -8.13
C ASP A 396 -8.69 10.35 -7.25
N SER A 397 -9.38 9.37 -7.83
CA SER A 397 -10.26 8.51 -7.04
C SER A 397 -9.45 7.56 -6.14
N ILE A 398 -9.60 7.74 -4.82
CA ILE A 398 -8.90 6.93 -3.82
C ILE A 398 -9.92 5.98 -3.18
N ARG A 399 -9.67 4.66 -3.27
CA ARG A 399 -10.45 3.60 -2.60
C ARG A 399 -11.97 3.71 -2.77
N ALA A 400 -12.43 4.05 -3.97
CA ALA A 400 -13.87 4.23 -4.26
C ALA A 400 -14.73 3.00 -3.91
N ASN A 401 -14.18 1.79 -4.11
CA ASN A 401 -14.83 0.54 -3.74
C ASN A 401 -15.29 0.52 -2.27
N ARG A 402 -14.52 1.09 -1.34
CA ARG A 402 -14.90 1.10 0.09
C ARG A 402 -16.12 1.96 0.37
N ALA A 403 -16.21 3.12 -0.29
CA ALA A 403 -17.37 3.99 -0.18
C ALA A 403 -18.60 3.29 -0.79
N ILE A 404 -18.48 2.77 -2.01
CA ILE A 404 -19.59 2.11 -2.70
C ILE A 404 -20.08 0.87 -1.94
N LEU A 405 -19.17 0.01 -1.46
CA LEU A 405 -19.56 -1.16 -0.64
C LEU A 405 -20.21 -0.75 0.67
N ASN A 406 -19.72 0.30 1.34
CA ASN A 406 -20.35 0.81 2.55
C ASN A 406 -21.77 1.35 2.28
N TYR A 407 -21.96 2.00 1.13
CA TYR A 407 -23.26 2.50 0.70
C TYR A 407 -24.27 1.35 0.49
N ILE A 408 -23.84 0.28 -0.20
CA ILE A 408 -24.65 -0.92 -0.43
C ILE A 408 -25.08 -1.54 0.90
N ASP A 409 -24.12 -1.74 1.83
CA ASP A 409 -24.38 -2.29 3.16
C ASP A 409 -25.39 -1.42 3.95
N TYR A 410 -25.22 -0.10 3.91
CA TYR A 410 -26.09 0.86 4.62
C TYR A 410 -27.54 0.80 4.10
N ASN A 411 -27.71 0.54 2.80
CA ASN A 411 -29.02 0.38 2.16
C ASN A 411 -29.61 -1.04 2.30
N HIS A 412 -29.13 -1.82 3.27
CA HIS A 412 -29.59 -3.19 3.55
C HIS A 412 -29.54 -4.13 2.35
N ALA A 413 -28.60 -3.90 1.44
CA ALA A 413 -28.33 -4.76 0.29
C ALA A 413 -27.03 -5.55 0.51
N CYS A 414 -26.79 -6.53 -0.36
CA CYS A 414 -25.46 -7.09 -0.59
C CYS A 414 -24.99 -6.71 -1.99
N GLY A 415 -23.72 -6.87 -2.31
CA GLY A 415 -23.31 -6.58 -3.67
C GLY A 415 -21.84 -6.70 -3.98
N MET A 416 -21.52 -6.29 -5.19
CA MET A 416 -20.18 -6.24 -5.75
C MET A 416 -19.95 -4.91 -6.46
N VAL A 417 -18.69 -4.51 -6.54
CA VAL A 417 -18.29 -3.26 -7.17
C VAL A 417 -17.31 -3.55 -8.30
N LEU A 418 -17.67 -3.17 -9.52
CA LEU A 418 -16.76 -3.14 -10.66
C LEU A 418 -16.15 -1.74 -10.74
N LEU A 419 -14.85 -1.64 -10.47
CA LEU A 419 -14.10 -0.41 -10.74
C LEU A 419 -13.48 -0.49 -12.13
N GLU A 420 -13.74 0.50 -12.96
CA GLU A 420 -13.17 0.63 -14.30
C GLU A 420 -12.29 1.88 -14.32
N ASP A 421 -10.97 1.71 -14.42
CA ASP A 421 -10.02 2.83 -14.47
C ASP A 421 -9.70 3.16 -15.94
N PRO A 422 -10.27 4.26 -16.50
CA PRO A 422 -10.02 4.63 -17.89
C PRO A 422 -8.61 5.21 -18.12
N PHE A 423 -7.89 5.59 -17.06
CA PHE A 423 -6.56 6.20 -17.17
C PHE A 423 -5.47 5.13 -17.27
N GLU A 424 -5.65 4.02 -16.57
CA GLU A 424 -4.74 2.86 -16.59
C GLU A 424 -5.27 1.71 -17.46
N ASN A 425 -6.49 1.85 -17.97
CA ASN A 425 -7.25 0.84 -18.71
C ASN A 425 -7.36 -0.48 -17.93
N THR A 426 -7.56 -0.42 -16.62
CA THR A 426 -7.64 -1.61 -15.74
C THR A 426 -9.05 -1.77 -15.17
N LYS A 427 -9.39 -2.99 -14.78
CA LYS A 427 -10.63 -3.27 -14.04
C LYS A 427 -10.34 -4.01 -12.74
N ALA A 428 -11.16 -3.77 -11.73
CA ALA A 428 -11.12 -4.52 -10.49
C ALA A 428 -12.53 -4.83 -10.01
N LEU A 429 -12.82 -6.10 -9.74
CA LEU A 429 -14.11 -6.54 -9.22
C LEU A 429 -13.96 -6.84 -7.73
N PHE A 430 -14.68 -6.13 -6.87
CA PHE A 430 -14.65 -6.29 -5.42
C PHE A 430 -15.91 -6.99 -4.91
N CYS A 431 -15.71 -7.95 -4.02
CA CYS A 431 -16.75 -8.68 -3.33
C CYS A 431 -17.18 -7.95 -2.05
N GLY A 432 -18.47 -7.67 -1.91
CA GLY A 432 -19.09 -7.25 -0.64
C GLY A 432 -19.60 -8.45 0.16
N ASN A 433 -20.65 -8.24 0.95
CA ASN A 433 -21.27 -9.29 1.76
C ASN A 433 -22.20 -10.22 0.95
N ILE A 434 -21.66 -10.92 -0.05
CA ILE A 434 -22.40 -11.88 -0.89
C ILE A 434 -22.10 -13.33 -0.46
N PRO A 435 -22.97 -14.30 -0.80
CA PRO A 435 -22.75 -15.72 -0.45
C PRO A 435 -21.47 -16.29 -1.05
N GLU A 436 -20.67 -16.93 -0.21
CA GLU A 436 -19.35 -17.44 -0.55
C GLU A 436 -19.36 -18.40 -1.75
N ASP A 437 -20.26 -19.39 -1.73
CA ASP A 437 -20.37 -20.40 -2.80
C ASP A 437 -20.74 -19.76 -4.14
N GLY A 438 -21.63 -18.77 -4.11
CA GLY A 438 -22.01 -18.02 -5.31
C GLY A 438 -20.85 -17.18 -5.85
N TRP A 439 -20.09 -16.54 -4.96
CA TRP A 439 -18.90 -15.81 -5.38
C TRP A 439 -17.83 -16.73 -5.99
N LYS A 440 -17.53 -17.88 -5.36
CA LYS A 440 -16.58 -18.87 -5.90
C LYS A 440 -16.98 -19.33 -7.30
N LYS A 441 -18.25 -19.65 -7.52
CA LYS A 441 -18.79 -20.02 -8.84
C LYS A 441 -18.66 -18.88 -9.85
N LEU A 442 -18.94 -17.63 -9.45
CA LEU A 442 -18.83 -16.47 -10.33
C LEU A 442 -17.37 -16.23 -10.75
N VAL A 443 -16.43 -16.29 -9.81
CA VAL A 443 -15.00 -16.15 -10.07
C VAL A 443 -14.53 -17.20 -11.07
N HIS A 444 -14.93 -18.46 -10.87
CA HIS A 444 -14.63 -19.54 -11.80
C HIS A 444 -15.22 -19.27 -13.20
N LEU A 445 -16.49 -18.84 -13.26
CA LEU A 445 -17.16 -18.54 -14.53
C LEU A 445 -16.48 -17.39 -15.29
N ILE A 446 -16.13 -16.30 -14.61
CA ILE A 446 -15.40 -15.16 -15.19
C ILE A 446 -14.07 -15.63 -15.79
N ARG A 447 -13.26 -16.37 -15.01
CA ARG A 447 -11.96 -16.86 -15.47
C ARG A 447 -12.09 -17.88 -16.60
N SER A 448 -13.13 -18.73 -16.60
CA SER A 448 -13.36 -19.67 -17.70
C SER A 448 -13.71 -18.97 -19.02
N LYS A 449 -14.28 -17.76 -18.97
CA LYS A 449 -14.62 -16.95 -20.15
C LYS A 449 -13.47 -16.08 -20.65
N GLU A 450 -12.62 -15.61 -19.75
CA GLU A 450 -11.48 -14.74 -20.04
C GLU A 450 -10.25 -15.20 -19.24
N GLU A 451 -9.68 -16.34 -19.65
CA GLU A 451 -8.64 -17.09 -18.90
C GLU A 451 -7.40 -16.25 -18.55
N ASP A 452 -6.94 -15.43 -19.49
CA ASP A 452 -5.73 -14.61 -19.36
C ASP A 452 -5.99 -13.19 -18.83
N CYS A 453 -7.25 -12.81 -18.62
CA CYS A 453 -7.60 -11.44 -18.24
C CYS A 453 -7.57 -11.23 -16.72
N TRP A 454 -8.08 -12.18 -15.94
CA TRP A 454 -8.38 -11.94 -14.53
C TRP A 454 -7.44 -12.68 -13.58
N TYR A 455 -6.68 -11.90 -12.81
CA TYR A 455 -5.88 -12.39 -11.70
C TYR A 455 -6.73 -12.56 -10.44
N ASN A 456 -6.61 -13.75 -9.83
CA ASN A 456 -7.18 -14.06 -8.52
C ASN A 456 -6.06 -13.97 -7.45
N PRO A 457 -6.14 -13.06 -6.47
CA PRO A 457 -5.15 -12.90 -5.42
C PRO A 457 -5.17 -13.99 -4.33
N ALA A 458 -6.16 -14.88 -4.32
CA ALA A 458 -6.24 -15.96 -3.34
C ALA A 458 -5.07 -16.93 -3.54
N SER A 459 -4.26 -17.10 -2.49
CA SER A 459 -3.08 -17.97 -2.52
C SER A 459 -3.42 -19.46 -2.51
N ASP A 460 -4.62 -19.82 -2.05
CA ASP A 460 -5.19 -21.18 -2.09
C ASP A 460 -6.44 -21.16 -3.00
N PRO A 461 -6.56 -22.06 -3.98
CA PRO A 461 -7.77 -22.20 -4.80
C PRO A 461 -9.06 -22.42 -4.01
N ASN A 462 -8.97 -22.91 -2.78
CA ASN A 462 -10.11 -23.13 -1.89
C ASN A 462 -10.51 -21.87 -1.09
N GLU A 463 -9.65 -20.85 -1.06
CA GLU A 463 -9.93 -19.58 -0.40
C GLU A 463 -10.75 -18.63 -1.29
N VAL A 464 -11.53 -17.80 -0.61
CA VAL A 464 -12.39 -16.79 -1.24
C VAL A 464 -11.57 -15.54 -1.51
N ALA A 465 -11.37 -15.23 -2.78
CA ALA A 465 -10.77 -13.96 -3.17
C ALA A 465 -11.70 -12.80 -2.82
N ASN A 466 -11.25 -11.79 -2.08
CA ASN A 466 -12.10 -10.61 -1.84
C ASN A 466 -12.24 -9.71 -3.08
N PHE A 467 -11.44 -9.95 -4.12
CA PHE A 467 -11.46 -9.20 -5.37
C PHE A 467 -10.82 -9.99 -6.52
N LEU A 468 -11.06 -9.57 -7.76
CA LEU A 468 -10.35 -9.96 -8.97
C LEU A 468 -9.75 -8.72 -9.64
N LEU A 469 -8.61 -8.87 -10.32
CA LEU A 469 -7.93 -7.78 -11.04
C LEU A 469 -7.78 -8.12 -12.52
N ASN A 470 -8.11 -7.18 -13.41
CA ASN A 470 -7.77 -7.21 -14.82
C ASN A 470 -6.72 -6.14 -15.10
N GLY A 471 -5.45 -6.55 -15.09
CA GLY A 471 -4.33 -5.63 -15.09
C GLY A 471 -4.13 -4.91 -13.74
N ASN A 472 -2.96 -4.29 -13.59
CA ASN A 472 -2.72 -3.29 -12.57
C ASN A 472 -1.68 -2.28 -13.09
N LYS A 473 -1.35 -1.25 -12.31
CA LYS A 473 -0.39 -0.23 -12.75
C LYS A 473 1.02 -0.76 -12.97
N ALA A 474 1.38 -1.91 -12.39
CA ALA A 474 2.69 -2.54 -12.55
C ALA A 474 2.75 -3.48 -13.77
N HIS A 475 1.68 -4.21 -14.09
CA HIS A 475 1.61 -5.19 -15.17
C HIS A 475 0.60 -4.74 -16.23
N ARG A 476 1.08 -3.96 -17.22
CA ARG A 476 0.26 -3.36 -18.27
C ARG A 476 0.10 -4.23 -19.52
N TYR A 477 0.81 -5.36 -19.59
CA TYR A 477 0.77 -6.30 -20.70
C TYR A 477 -0.43 -7.27 -20.68
N LEU A 478 -1.19 -7.31 -19.58
CA LEU A 478 -2.32 -8.23 -19.47
C LEU A 478 -3.44 -7.87 -20.47
N PRO A 479 -4.06 -8.87 -21.13
CA PRO A 479 -5.24 -8.66 -21.96
C PRO A 479 -6.35 -7.94 -21.20
N ARG A 480 -7.13 -7.11 -21.90
CA ARG A 480 -8.17 -6.29 -21.29
C ARG A 480 -9.51 -7.01 -21.33
N SER A 481 -10.20 -7.00 -20.20
CA SER A 481 -11.50 -7.65 -20.05
C SER A 481 -12.60 -6.84 -20.76
N ASN A 482 -13.44 -7.56 -21.50
CA ASN A 482 -14.65 -7.03 -22.11
C ASN A 482 -15.86 -7.10 -21.17
N ILE A 483 -15.70 -7.60 -19.95
CA ILE A 483 -16.79 -7.66 -18.97
C ILE A 483 -17.11 -6.23 -18.49
N ASP A 484 -18.31 -5.77 -18.84
CA ASP A 484 -18.94 -4.57 -18.29
C ASP A 484 -20.00 -4.95 -17.23
N VAL A 485 -20.75 -3.97 -16.74
CA VAL A 485 -21.79 -4.20 -15.73
C VAL A 485 -22.92 -5.10 -16.24
N VAL A 486 -23.24 -5.04 -17.53
CA VAL A 486 -24.36 -5.79 -18.14
C VAL A 486 -23.97 -7.26 -18.25
N VAL A 487 -22.79 -7.54 -18.84
CA VAL A 487 -22.22 -8.88 -18.91
C VAL A 487 -22.05 -9.46 -17.51
N LEU A 488 -21.52 -8.68 -16.56
CA LEU A 488 -21.38 -9.12 -15.17
C LEU A 488 -22.74 -9.50 -14.56
N ALA A 489 -23.78 -8.69 -14.77
CA ALA A 489 -25.12 -8.99 -14.29
C ALA A 489 -25.68 -10.30 -14.86
N GLU A 490 -25.41 -10.63 -16.13
CA GLU A 490 -25.79 -11.92 -16.72
C GLU A 490 -25.04 -13.10 -16.09
N LEU A 491 -23.73 -12.95 -15.83
CA LEU A 491 -22.93 -13.98 -15.17
C LEU A 491 -23.40 -14.21 -13.72
N VAL A 492 -23.71 -13.14 -13.00
CA VAL A 492 -24.29 -13.22 -11.65
C VAL A 492 -25.64 -13.90 -11.70
N LYS A 493 -26.51 -13.58 -12.68
CA LYS A 493 -27.80 -14.24 -12.81
C LYS A 493 -27.65 -15.75 -12.97
N LYS A 494 -26.75 -16.22 -13.84
CA LYS A 494 -26.45 -17.66 -14.05
C LYS A 494 -25.86 -18.37 -12.83
N THR A 495 -25.34 -17.60 -11.87
CA THR A 495 -24.63 -18.14 -10.71
C THR A 495 -25.51 -18.23 -9.47
N PHE A 496 -26.44 -17.28 -9.30
CA PHE A 496 -27.27 -17.13 -8.12
C PHE A 496 -28.75 -17.50 -8.33
N TYR A 497 -29.21 -17.62 -9.58
CA TYR A 497 -30.58 -17.99 -9.96
C TYR A 497 -30.56 -19.02 -11.08
#